data_AF-A0A0P9D8X2-F1
#
_entry.id   AF-A0A0P9D8X2-F1
#
_cell.length_a   1.000
_cell.length_b   1.000
_cell.length_c   1.000
_cell.angle_alpha   90.00
_cell.angle_beta   90.00
_cell.angle_gamma   90.00
#
_symmetry.space_group_name_H-M   'P 1'
#
loop_
_entity.id
_entity.type
_entity.pdbx_description
1 polymer ?
#
loop_
_entity_poly.entity_id
_entity_poly.type
_entity_poly.pdbx_seq_one_letter_code
_entity_poly.pdbx_strand_id
1 'polypeptide(L)'
;MSRAFERSALARNALVAGVAVLLGLAGGAAVAFAPPWIAFAALLALVPVYLVLRSTDVGLASSVLVATILPFGTLPFKAGVTPNFLELALLALLAIWLLRLLINPDQSLELTPIGLPLIGFLGVTLFSFILGSNASPDSLTLHNYFKFLLAVLFFFSVVNCVRTPVQANWLMRALLIGGALSALIGLLLFAMPDALAERILVALGPIGYPTSGRVLRYVADDPSGVERAIGLAVDPNSFGGMLALV
;
A
#
# COMPACT_ATOMS: atom_id res chain seq x y z
N MET A 1 42.08 -7.41 -16.66
CA MET A 1 40.80 -7.71 -15.96
C MET A 1 40.32 -6.55 -15.08
N SER A 2 41.19 -5.65 -14.57
CA SER A 2 40.80 -4.49 -13.73
C SER A 2 40.05 -3.36 -14.45
N ARG A 3 40.44 -2.99 -15.68
CA ARG A 3 39.84 -1.85 -16.42
C ARG A 3 38.36 -2.01 -16.80
N ALA A 4 37.87 -3.25 -16.95
CA ALA A 4 36.45 -3.51 -17.23
C ALA A 4 35.58 -3.30 -15.98
N PHE A 5 36.11 -3.64 -14.80
CA PHE A 5 35.47 -3.43 -13.51
C PHE A 5 35.47 -1.94 -13.10
N GLU A 6 36.54 -1.21 -13.42
CA GLU A 6 36.61 0.25 -13.25
C GLU A 6 35.64 0.99 -14.16
N ARG A 7 35.49 0.59 -15.43
CA ARG A 7 34.50 1.17 -16.35
C ARG A 7 33.07 0.92 -15.89
N SER A 8 32.75 -0.26 -15.35
CA SER A 8 31.42 -0.54 -14.81
C SER A 8 31.16 0.22 -13.50
N ALA A 9 32.18 0.40 -12.66
CA ALA A 9 32.09 1.21 -11.45
C ALA A 9 31.93 2.71 -11.77
N LEU A 10 32.66 3.24 -12.74
CA LEU A 10 32.53 4.63 -13.21
C LEU A 10 31.17 4.87 -13.87
N ALA A 11 30.71 3.97 -14.74
CA ALA A 11 29.38 4.08 -15.35
C ALA A 11 28.26 4.00 -14.30
N ARG A 12 28.37 3.08 -13.34
CA ARG A 12 27.44 2.98 -12.20
C ARG A 12 27.46 4.25 -11.36
N ASN A 13 28.64 4.76 -11.00
CA ASN A 13 28.77 5.96 -10.18
C ASN A 13 28.27 7.21 -10.92
N ALA A 14 28.52 7.32 -12.23
CA ALA A 14 27.99 8.39 -13.08
C ALA A 14 26.46 8.32 -13.19
N LEU A 15 25.90 7.11 -13.30
CA LEU A 15 24.45 6.91 -13.33
C LEU A 15 23.80 7.24 -11.98
N VAL A 16 24.41 6.81 -10.87
CA VAL A 16 23.97 7.18 -9.51
C VAL A 16 24.05 8.68 -9.30
N ALA A 17 25.15 9.33 -9.71
CA ALA A 17 25.31 10.77 -9.63
C ALA A 17 24.28 11.50 -10.50
N GLY A 18 24.05 11.03 -11.73
CA GLY A 18 23.04 11.59 -12.63
C GLY A 18 21.63 11.51 -12.06
N VAL A 19 21.25 10.35 -11.50
CA VAL A 19 19.97 10.16 -10.82
C VAL A 19 19.87 11.05 -9.57
N ALA A 20 20.91 11.14 -8.76
CA ALA A 20 20.94 11.98 -7.57
C ALA A 20 20.80 13.47 -7.92
N VAL A 21 21.46 13.94 -8.97
CA VAL A 21 21.35 15.32 -9.47
C VAL A 21 19.95 15.58 -10.02
N LEU A 22 19.38 14.67 -10.81
CA LEU A 22 18.01 14.81 -11.33
C LEU A 22 16.97 14.85 -10.21
N LEU A 23 17.08 13.96 -9.22
CA LEU A 23 16.21 13.95 -8.05
C LEU A 23 16.40 15.20 -7.19
N GLY A 24 17.64 15.67 -7.04
CA GLY A 24 17.95 16.92 -6.34
C GLY A 24 17.39 18.15 -7.04
N LEU A 25 17.49 18.22 -8.37
CA LEU A 25 16.93 19.32 -9.18
C LEU A 25 15.40 19.29 -9.19
N ALA A 26 14.79 18.11 -9.35
CA ALA A 26 13.34 17.94 -9.29
C ALA A 26 12.80 18.28 -7.89
N GLY A 27 13.49 17.84 -6.84
CA GLY A 27 13.18 18.20 -5.46
C GLY A 27 13.32 19.70 -5.21
N GLY A 28 14.43 20.31 -5.64
CA GLY A 28 14.68 21.75 -5.52
C GLY A 28 13.66 22.59 -6.27
N ALA A 29 13.29 22.21 -7.49
CA ALA A 29 12.23 22.86 -8.25
C ALA A 29 10.86 22.72 -7.54
N ALA A 30 10.55 21.55 -6.99
CA ALA A 30 9.32 21.36 -6.21
C ALA A 30 9.28 22.26 -4.96
N VAL A 31 10.41 22.47 -4.27
CA VAL A 31 10.50 23.41 -3.13
C VAL A 31 10.32 24.87 -3.59
N ALA A 32 10.90 25.23 -4.73
CA ALA A 32 10.90 26.60 -5.22
C ALA A 32 9.52 27.06 -5.72
N PHE A 33 8.74 26.15 -6.30
CA PHE A 33 7.46 26.48 -6.93
C PHE A 33 6.23 25.97 -6.17
N ALA A 34 6.40 25.16 -5.12
CA ALA A 34 5.32 24.64 -4.30
C ALA A 34 5.48 25.04 -2.82
N PRO A 35 4.42 24.94 -2.00
CA PRO A 35 4.51 25.21 -0.58
C PRO A 35 5.67 24.44 0.08
N PRO A 36 6.48 25.08 0.96
CA PRO A 36 7.69 24.46 1.51
C PRO A 36 7.47 23.12 2.20
N TRP A 37 6.28 22.90 2.79
CA TRP A 37 5.93 21.65 3.45
C TRP A 37 5.90 20.44 2.50
N ILE A 38 5.65 20.65 1.20
CA ILE A 38 5.66 19.57 0.18
C ILE A 38 7.06 19.01 0.01
N ALA A 39 8.08 19.85 0.10
CA ALA A 39 9.48 19.41 0.04
C ALA A 39 9.83 18.48 1.21
N PHE A 40 9.42 18.85 2.43
CA PHE A 40 9.61 18.02 3.62
C PHE A 40 8.81 16.72 3.52
N ALA A 41 7.57 16.77 3.02
CA ALA A 41 6.76 15.58 2.79
C ALA A 41 7.39 14.64 1.74
N ALA A 42 7.94 15.19 0.65
CA ALA A 42 8.64 14.41 -0.37
C ALA A 42 9.91 13.75 0.18
N LEU A 43 10.72 14.48 0.96
CA LEU A 43 11.89 13.92 1.64
C LEU A 43 11.52 12.81 2.62
N LEU A 44 10.46 13.01 3.42
CA LEU A 44 9.94 11.98 4.31
C LEU A 44 9.42 10.75 3.53
N ALA A 45 8.78 10.95 2.38
CA ALA A 45 8.32 9.87 1.51
C ALA A 45 9.46 9.05 0.88
N LEU A 46 10.68 9.61 0.78
CA LEU A 46 11.85 8.83 0.33
C LEU A 46 12.28 7.77 1.35
N VAL A 47 11.98 7.94 2.63
CA VAL A 47 12.32 6.97 3.68
C VAL A 47 11.64 5.61 3.45
N PRO A 48 10.30 5.51 3.36
CA PRO A 48 9.66 4.22 3.08
C PRO A 48 10.10 3.66 1.72
N VAL A 49 10.27 4.49 0.69
CA VAL A 49 10.78 4.04 -0.62
C VAL A 49 12.15 3.39 -0.49
N TYR A 50 13.09 4.05 0.20
CA TYR A 50 14.42 3.50 0.45
C TYR A 50 14.38 2.20 1.25
N LEU A 51 13.52 2.13 2.28
CA LEU A 51 13.39 0.95 3.12
C LEU A 51 12.85 -0.26 2.34
N VAL A 52 11.83 -0.06 1.50
CA VAL A 52 11.29 -1.13 0.64
C VAL A 52 12.32 -1.55 -0.42
N LEU A 53 13.07 -0.60 -1.00
CA LEU A 53 14.17 -0.90 -1.92
C LEU A 53 15.25 -1.76 -1.26
N ARG A 54 15.53 -1.53 0.02
CA ARG A 54 16.53 -2.26 0.79
C ARG A 54 16.09 -3.69 1.11
N SER A 55 14.83 -3.92 1.46
CA SER A 55 14.34 -5.25 1.84
C SER A 55 12.88 -5.49 1.43
N THR A 56 12.64 -6.62 0.78
CA THR A 56 11.30 -7.13 0.49
C THR A 56 10.52 -7.45 1.77
N ASP A 57 11.20 -7.81 2.86
CA ASP A 57 10.54 -8.01 4.15
C ASP A 57 9.88 -6.69 4.58
N VAL A 58 10.62 -5.57 4.54
CA VAL A 58 10.05 -4.26 4.90
C VAL A 58 8.88 -3.88 3.99
N GLY A 59 8.96 -4.21 2.69
CA GLY A 59 7.83 -4.08 1.77
C GLY A 59 6.60 -4.87 2.23
N LEU A 60 6.76 -6.14 2.58
CA LEU A 60 5.69 -7.00 3.06
C LEU A 60 5.04 -6.47 4.35
N ALA A 61 5.81 -6.10 5.39
CA ALA A 61 5.18 -5.52 6.58
C ALA A 61 4.56 -4.16 6.31
N SER A 62 5.15 -3.33 5.44
CA SER A 62 4.54 -2.05 5.11
C SER A 62 3.18 -2.25 4.47
N SER A 63 3.04 -3.19 3.53
CA SER A 63 1.75 -3.56 2.94
C SER A 63 0.77 -4.06 3.99
N VAL A 64 1.20 -4.94 4.91
CA VAL A 64 0.35 -5.46 5.99
C VAL A 64 -0.09 -4.34 6.95
N LEU A 65 0.84 -3.53 7.45
CA LEU A 65 0.55 -2.45 8.38
C LEU A 65 -0.37 -1.40 7.77
N VAL A 66 -0.18 -1.05 6.49
CA VAL A 66 -1.09 -0.15 5.77
C VAL A 66 -2.46 -0.79 5.63
N ALA A 67 -2.56 -2.07 5.26
CA ALA A 67 -3.84 -2.77 5.14
C ALA A 67 -4.59 -2.87 6.48
N THR A 68 -3.89 -3.03 7.61
CA THR A 68 -4.52 -3.15 8.92
C THR A 68 -4.85 -1.82 9.58
N ILE A 69 -3.98 -0.81 9.41
CA ILE A 69 -4.08 0.47 10.15
C ILE A 69 -4.68 1.58 9.29
N LEU A 70 -4.29 1.73 8.02
CA LEU A 70 -4.73 2.82 7.14
C LEU A 70 -5.22 2.31 5.77
N PRO A 71 -6.18 1.36 5.72
CA PRO A 71 -6.57 0.71 4.46
C PRO A 71 -7.18 1.66 3.43
N PHE A 72 -7.72 2.80 3.86
CA PHE A 72 -8.39 3.78 3.00
C PHE A 72 -7.59 5.07 2.80
N GLY A 73 -6.35 5.14 3.33
CA GLY A 73 -5.49 6.30 3.15
C GLY A 73 -5.06 6.46 1.69
N THR A 74 -5.11 7.68 1.17
CA THR A 74 -4.71 8.05 -0.18
C THR A 74 -3.77 9.24 -0.20
N LEU A 75 -3.13 9.45 -1.35
CA LEU A 75 -2.24 10.60 -1.54
C LEU A 75 -3.04 11.92 -1.45
N PRO A 76 -2.45 12.99 -0.88
CA PRO A 76 -3.14 14.26 -0.62
C PRO A 76 -3.25 15.15 -1.87
N PHE A 77 -3.54 14.57 -3.03
CA PHE A 77 -3.73 15.28 -4.29
C PHE A 77 -4.68 14.52 -5.21
N LYS A 78 -5.45 15.25 -6.01
CA LYS A 78 -6.38 14.67 -6.98
C LYS A 78 -5.68 14.52 -8.33
N ALA A 79 -5.27 13.29 -8.65
CA ALA A 79 -5.11 12.85 -10.04
C ALA A 79 -6.39 12.12 -10.44
N GLY A 80 -6.75 12.08 -11.73
CA GLY A 80 -8.04 11.52 -12.21
C GLY A 80 -8.46 10.20 -11.53
N VAL A 81 -7.47 9.38 -11.16
CA VAL A 81 -7.58 8.37 -10.11
C VAL A 81 -6.49 8.64 -9.06
N THR A 82 -6.86 8.75 -7.78
CA THR A 82 -5.90 9.02 -6.69
C THR A 82 -5.42 7.70 -6.09
N PRO A 83 -4.11 7.37 -6.18
CA PRO A 83 -3.58 6.13 -5.61
C PRO A 83 -3.76 6.06 -4.10
N ASN A 84 -4.14 4.88 -3.60
CA ASN A 84 -4.17 4.63 -2.16
C ASN A 84 -2.79 4.17 -1.65
N PHE A 85 -2.53 4.30 -0.34
CA PHE A 85 -1.25 3.92 0.25
C PHE A 85 -0.97 2.43 0.10
N LEU A 86 -2.01 1.59 0.14
CA LEU A 86 -1.88 0.14 0.00
C LEU A 86 -1.42 -0.25 -1.41
N GLU A 87 -1.99 0.34 -2.45
CA GLU A 87 -1.62 0.17 -3.85
C GLU A 87 -0.16 0.55 -4.05
N LEU A 88 0.26 1.70 -3.51
CA LEU A 88 1.65 2.15 -3.62
C LEU A 88 2.60 1.15 -2.96
N ALA A 89 2.24 0.65 -1.76
CA ALA A 89 3.03 -0.36 -1.06
C ALA A 89 3.09 -1.68 -1.83
N LEU A 90 1.95 -2.19 -2.31
CA LEU A 90 1.86 -3.44 -3.07
C LEU A 90 2.59 -3.35 -4.41
N LEU A 91 2.39 -2.24 -5.14
CA LEU A 91 3.04 -2.00 -6.43
C LEU A 91 4.56 -1.88 -6.27
N ALA A 92 5.02 -1.13 -5.26
CA ALA A 92 6.45 -1.01 -4.96
C ALA A 92 7.05 -2.37 -4.61
N LEU A 93 6.40 -3.14 -3.73
CA LEU A 93 6.83 -4.49 -3.37
C LEU A 93 6.90 -5.41 -4.60
N LEU A 94 5.84 -5.46 -5.42
CA LEU A 94 5.79 -6.27 -6.63
C LEU A 94 6.89 -5.88 -7.62
N ALA A 95 7.07 -4.59 -7.87
CA ALA A 95 8.11 -4.09 -8.77
C ALA A 95 9.51 -4.44 -8.28
N ILE A 96 9.79 -4.24 -6.98
CA ILE A 96 11.11 -4.51 -6.39
C ILE A 96 11.39 -6.00 -6.37
N TRP A 97 10.40 -6.83 -6.02
CA TRP A 97 10.53 -8.28 -6.09
C TRP A 97 10.80 -8.74 -7.52
N LEU A 98 10.04 -8.27 -8.51
CA LEU A 98 10.23 -8.63 -9.91
C LEU A 98 11.61 -8.20 -10.43
N LEU A 99 12.05 -6.99 -10.12
CA LEU A 99 13.39 -6.51 -10.48
C LEU A 99 14.48 -7.36 -9.83
N ARG A 100 14.32 -7.75 -8.56
CA ARG A 100 15.27 -8.63 -7.87
C ARG A 100 15.33 -10.02 -8.52
N LEU A 101 14.18 -10.56 -8.95
CA LEU A 101 14.12 -11.83 -9.67
C LEU A 101 14.82 -11.74 -11.03
N LEU A 102 14.65 -10.64 -11.76
CA LEU A 102 15.27 -10.43 -13.07
C LEU A 102 16.79 -10.18 -12.99
N ILE A 103 17.27 -9.56 -11.92
CA ILE A 103 18.69 -9.20 -11.74
C ILE A 103 19.49 -10.34 -11.11
N ASN A 104 18.88 -11.14 -10.24
CA ASN A 104 19.56 -12.20 -9.50
C ASN A 104 19.18 -13.57 -10.07
N PRO A 105 20.01 -14.19 -10.92
CA PRO A 105 19.70 -15.48 -11.55
C PRO A 105 19.55 -16.64 -10.54
N ASP A 106 20.11 -16.49 -9.34
CA ASP A 106 20.02 -17.50 -8.28
C ASP A 106 18.65 -17.48 -7.56
N GLN A 107 17.81 -16.47 -7.78
CA GLN A 107 16.45 -16.45 -7.24
C GLN A 107 15.54 -17.31 -8.10
N SER A 108 15.08 -18.44 -7.54
CA SER A 108 14.07 -19.28 -8.19
C SER A 108 12.68 -18.66 -8.06
N LEU A 109 11.88 -18.67 -9.13
CA LEU A 109 10.45 -18.40 -9.03
C LEU A 109 9.73 -19.65 -8.52
N GLU A 110 9.04 -19.54 -7.39
CA GLU A 110 8.22 -20.60 -6.83
C GLU A 110 6.74 -20.38 -7.21
N LEU A 111 6.24 -21.28 -8.05
CA LEU A 111 4.82 -21.41 -8.37
C LEU A 111 4.27 -22.57 -7.53
N THR A 112 3.60 -22.25 -6.44
CA THR A 112 2.87 -23.24 -5.64
C THR A 112 1.76 -23.89 -6.48
N PRO A 113 1.23 -25.06 -6.08
CA PRO A 113 0.11 -25.69 -6.79
C PRO A 113 -1.12 -24.78 -6.93
N ILE A 114 -1.29 -23.80 -6.05
CA ILE A 114 -2.36 -22.79 -6.07
C ILE A 114 -2.04 -21.62 -7.02
N GLY A 115 -0.75 -21.35 -7.29
CA GLY A 115 -0.32 -20.25 -8.15
C GLY A 115 -0.85 -20.34 -9.58
N LEU A 116 -0.85 -21.54 -10.19
CA LEU A 116 -1.38 -21.76 -11.53
C LEU A 116 -2.91 -21.50 -11.62
N PRO A 117 -3.74 -22.09 -10.73
CA PRO A 117 -5.15 -21.73 -10.63
C PRO A 117 -5.39 -20.23 -10.43
N LEU A 118 -4.57 -19.54 -9.63
CA LEU A 118 -4.70 -18.09 -9.44
C LEU A 118 -4.39 -17.29 -10.70
N ILE A 119 -3.40 -17.70 -11.50
CA ILE A 119 -3.13 -17.10 -12.81
C ILE A 119 -4.32 -17.32 -13.75
N GLY A 120 -4.87 -18.54 -13.77
CA GLY A 120 -6.07 -18.85 -14.54
C GLY A 120 -7.26 -17.99 -14.12
N PHE A 121 -7.47 -17.83 -12.81
CA PHE A 121 -8.48 -16.96 -12.24
C PHE A 121 -8.30 -15.50 -12.66
N LEU A 122 -7.07 -14.96 -12.58
CA LEU A 122 -6.76 -13.61 -13.08
C LEU A 122 -7.06 -13.46 -14.59
N GLY A 123 -6.80 -14.50 -15.38
CA GLY A 123 -7.17 -14.54 -16.79
C GLY A 123 -8.68 -14.46 -17.01
N VAL A 124 -9.46 -15.23 -16.25
CA VAL A 124 -10.93 -15.20 -16.29
C VAL A 124 -11.46 -13.84 -15.84
N THR A 125 -10.97 -13.29 -14.75
CA THR A 125 -11.43 -11.98 -14.26
C THR A 125 -11.08 -10.86 -15.24
N LEU A 126 -9.92 -10.93 -15.91
CA LEU A 126 -9.53 -9.96 -16.93
C LEU A 126 -10.46 -10.05 -18.14
N PHE A 127 -10.77 -11.27 -18.58
CA PHE A 127 -11.73 -11.49 -19.66
C PHE A 127 -13.12 -10.94 -19.31
N SER A 128 -13.63 -11.26 -18.11
CA SER A 128 -14.90 -10.73 -17.60
C SER A 128 -14.89 -9.21 -17.48
N PHE A 129 -13.77 -8.61 -17.04
CA PHE A 129 -13.62 -7.16 -16.93
C PHE A 129 -13.67 -6.48 -18.30
N ILE A 130 -12.95 -7.01 -19.30
CA ILE A 130 -12.92 -6.43 -20.66
C ILE A 130 -14.30 -6.54 -21.32
N LEU A 131 -14.95 -7.70 -21.26
CA LEU A 131 -16.28 -7.88 -21.85
C LEU A 131 -17.36 -7.11 -21.09
N GLY A 132 -17.33 -7.16 -19.76
CA GLY A 132 -18.32 -6.50 -18.90
C GLY A 132 -18.27 -4.98 -18.98
N SER A 133 -17.09 -4.42 -19.25
CA SER A 133 -16.91 -2.98 -19.50
C SER A 133 -17.10 -2.58 -20.97
N ASN A 134 -17.43 -3.52 -21.86
CA ASN A 134 -17.48 -3.30 -23.31
C ASN A 134 -16.20 -2.61 -23.84
N ALA A 135 -15.04 -3.05 -23.34
CA ALA A 135 -13.72 -2.50 -23.62
C ALA A 135 -13.56 -0.99 -23.34
N SER A 136 -14.47 -0.38 -22.58
CA SER A 136 -14.49 1.05 -22.25
C SER A 136 -14.81 1.30 -20.77
N PRO A 137 -13.99 0.75 -19.84
CA PRO A 137 -14.23 0.93 -18.41
C PRO A 137 -14.07 2.40 -18.02
N ASP A 138 -14.97 2.88 -17.17
CA ASP A 138 -14.80 4.16 -16.50
C ASP A 138 -13.63 4.11 -15.51
N SER A 139 -13.14 5.28 -15.10
CA SER A 139 -11.94 5.40 -14.25
C SER A 139 -12.09 4.71 -12.89
N LEU A 140 -13.30 4.68 -12.31
CA LEU A 140 -13.55 4.04 -11.02
C LEU A 140 -13.50 2.51 -11.16
N THR A 141 -14.17 1.96 -12.17
CA THR A 141 -14.16 0.52 -12.45
C THR A 141 -12.73 0.04 -12.75
N LEU A 142 -11.98 0.78 -13.57
CA LEU A 142 -10.57 0.46 -13.87
C LEU A 142 -9.70 0.48 -12.60
N HIS A 143 -9.83 1.52 -11.77
CA HIS A 143 -9.07 1.64 -10.53
C HIS A 143 -9.38 0.52 -9.53
N ASN A 144 -10.65 0.17 -9.36
CA ASN A 144 -11.06 -0.91 -8.47
C ASN A 144 -10.57 -2.27 -8.97
N TYR A 145 -10.61 -2.50 -10.29
CA TYR A 145 -10.03 -3.72 -10.87
C TYR A 145 -8.51 -3.78 -10.67
N PHE A 146 -7.81 -2.65 -10.79
CA PHE A 146 -6.38 -2.57 -10.51
C PHE A 146 -6.03 -2.89 -9.04
N LYS A 147 -6.80 -2.35 -8.08
CA LYS A 147 -6.68 -2.70 -6.65
C LYS A 147 -6.81 -4.21 -6.43
N PHE A 148 -7.86 -4.79 -7.01
CA PHE A 148 -8.10 -6.22 -6.94
C PHE A 148 -6.93 -7.02 -7.52
N LEU A 149 -6.44 -6.65 -8.69
CA LEU A 149 -5.30 -7.31 -9.33
C LEU A 149 -4.03 -7.25 -8.47
N LEU A 150 -3.72 -6.09 -7.87
CA LEU A 150 -2.59 -5.97 -6.94
C LEU A 150 -2.76 -6.84 -5.70
N ALA A 151 -3.97 -6.90 -5.12
CA ALA A 151 -4.27 -7.76 -3.97
C ALA A 151 -4.11 -9.25 -4.30
N VAL A 152 -4.53 -9.71 -5.48
CA VAL A 152 -4.32 -11.10 -5.90
C VAL A 152 -2.84 -11.37 -6.18
N LEU A 153 -2.13 -10.43 -6.84
CA LEU A 153 -0.70 -10.57 -7.13
C LEU A 153 0.17 -10.57 -5.87
N PHE A 154 -0.28 -9.94 -4.79
CA PHE A 154 0.40 -9.96 -3.50
C PHE A 154 0.69 -11.39 -3.00
N PHE A 155 -0.17 -12.36 -3.34
CA PHE A 155 0.08 -13.78 -3.09
C PHE A 155 1.46 -14.23 -3.58
N PHE A 156 1.82 -13.89 -4.82
CA PHE A 156 3.10 -14.29 -5.41
C PHE A 156 4.27 -13.62 -4.71
N SER A 157 4.14 -12.35 -4.33
CA SER A 157 5.14 -11.64 -3.52
C SER A 157 5.37 -12.34 -2.19
N VAL A 158 4.30 -12.71 -1.47
CA VAL A 158 4.42 -13.40 -0.17
C VAL A 158 5.12 -14.74 -0.34
N VAL A 159 4.65 -15.58 -1.27
CA VAL A 159 5.23 -16.91 -1.54
C VAL A 159 6.71 -16.82 -1.90
N ASN A 160 7.08 -15.85 -2.73
CA ASN A 160 8.45 -15.78 -3.26
C ASN A 160 9.42 -15.00 -2.38
N CYS A 161 8.93 -14.16 -1.47
CA CYS A 161 9.77 -13.38 -0.55
C CYS A 161 9.91 -14.02 0.83
N VAL A 162 8.88 -14.73 1.32
CA VAL A 162 8.89 -15.38 2.64
C VAL A 162 9.37 -16.83 2.49
N ARG A 163 10.69 -17.03 2.49
CA ARG A 163 11.31 -18.35 2.27
C ARG A 163 11.84 -19.02 3.52
N THR A 164 11.88 -18.30 4.64
CA THR A 164 12.42 -18.81 5.89
C THR A 164 11.41 -18.69 7.04
N PRO A 165 11.47 -19.56 8.05
CA PRO A 165 10.63 -19.43 9.25
C PRO A 165 10.82 -18.09 9.97
N VAL A 166 12.02 -17.51 9.89
CA VAL A 166 12.31 -16.19 10.48
C VAL A 166 11.51 -15.09 9.79
N GLN A 167 11.48 -15.08 8.45
CA GLN A 167 10.68 -14.14 7.68
C GLN A 167 9.18 -14.33 7.91
N ALA A 168 8.72 -15.59 7.98
CA ALA A 168 7.33 -15.90 8.27
C ALA A 168 6.92 -15.38 9.65
N ASN A 169 7.72 -15.65 10.68
CA ASN A 169 7.51 -15.12 12.03
C ASN A 169 7.53 -13.59 12.06
N TRP A 170 8.42 -12.96 11.29
CA TRP A 170 8.49 -11.51 11.20
C TRP A 170 7.23 -10.91 10.57
N LEU A 171 6.74 -11.50 9.48
CA LEU A 171 5.51 -11.03 8.81
C LEU A 171 4.28 -11.26 9.69
N MET A 172 4.20 -12.41 10.37
CA MET A 172 3.16 -12.70 11.35
C MET A 172 3.16 -11.70 12.50
N ARG A 173 4.34 -11.33 13.02
CA ARG A 173 4.44 -10.26 14.03
C ARG A 173 3.94 -8.92 13.51
N ALA A 174 4.28 -8.56 12.27
CA ALA A 174 3.76 -7.33 11.67
C ALA A 174 2.22 -7.36 11.56
N LEU A 175 1.65 -8.50 11.19
CA LEU A 175 0.19 -8.70 11.14
C LEU A 175 -0.45 -8.57 12.53
N LEU A 176 0.09 -9.26 13.53
CA LEU A 176 -0.40 -9.20 14.92
C LEU A 176 -0.30 -7.79 15.51
N ILE A 177 0.84 -7.11 15.29
CA ILE A 177 1.02 -5.72 15.74
C ILE A 177 0.03 -4.79 15.01
N GLY A 178 -0.14 -4.96 13.69
CA GLY A 178 -1.07 -4.19 12.89
C GLY A 178 -2.52 -4.35 13.37
N GLY A 179 -2.97 -5.59 13.59
CA GLY A 179 -4.29 -5.91 14.12
C GLY A 179 -4.48 -5.39 15.55
N ALA A 180 -3.51 -5.60 16.44
CA ALA A 180 -3.58 -5.12 17.83
C ALA A 180 -3.65 -3.59 17.91
N LEU A 181 -2.86 -2.87 17.10
CA LEU A 181 -2.94 -1.41 17.00
C LEU A 181 -4.28 -0.96 16.43
N SER A 182 -4.79 -1.64 15.41
CA SER A 182 -6.09 -1.33 14.81
C SER A 182 -7.24 -1.55 15.80
N ALA A 183 -7.20 -2.63 16.57
CA ALA A 183 -8.15 -2.92 17.64
C ALA A 183 -8.08 -1.88 18.76
N LEU A 184 -6.87 -1.50 19.19
CA LEU A 184 -6.67 -0.44 20.19
C LEU A 184 -7.23 0.89 19.70
N ILE A 185 -6.97 1.27 18.45
CA ILE A 185 -7.53 2.50 17.86
C ILE A 185 -9.06 2.44 17.83
N GLY A 186 -9.64 1.31 17.40
CA GLY A 186 -11.09 1.12 17.41
C GLY A 186 -11.69 1.22 18.81
N LEU A 187 -11.05 0.62 19.82
CA LEU A 187 -11.48 0.71 21.22
C LEU A 187 -11.42 2.15 21.74
N LEU A 188 -10.34 2.88 21.44
CA LEU A 188 -10.17 4.27 21.85
C LEU A 188 -11.22 5.17 21.18
N LEU A 189 -11.50 4.98 19.89
CA LEU A 189 -12.54 5.72 19.16
C LEU A 189 -13.93 5.42 19.73
N PHE A 190 -14.21 4.16 20.06
CA PHE A 190 -15.49 3.75 20.64
C PHE A 190 -15.67 4.22 22.09
N ALA A 191 -14.59 4.37 22.85
CA ALA A 191 -14.65 4.79 24.25
C ALA A 191 -14.74 6.32 24.44
N MET A 192 -14.37 7.10 23.43
CA MET A 192 -14.38 8.56 23.50
C MET A 192 -15.73 9.14 23.05
N PRO A 193 -16.06 10.40 23.42
CA PRO A 193 -17.26 11.06 22.92
C PRO A 193 -17.28 11.16 21.39
N ASP A 194 -18.44 10.89 20.78
CA ASP A 194 -18.68 10.89 19.33
C ASP A 194 -18.12 12.14 18.63
N ALA A 195 -18.35 13.33 19.21
CA ALA A 195 -17.86 14.59 18.65
C ALA A 195 -16.31 14.67 18.57
N LEU A 196 -15.59 14.03 19.51
CA LEU A 196 -14.14 13.95 19.48
C LEU A 196 -13.67 12.88 18.48
N ALA A 197 -14.31 11.72 18.46
CA ALA A 197 -14.01 10.66 17.50
C ALA A 197 -14.19 11.15 16.06
N GLU A 198 -15.34 11.79 15.77
CA GLU A 198 -15.63 12.38 14.48
C GLU A 198 -14.59 13.43 14.10
N ARG A 199 -14.24 14.35 15.01
CA ARG A 199 -13.22 15.37 14.75
C ARG A 199 -11.86 14.76 14.39
N ILE A 200 -11.46 13.69 15.06
CA ILE A 200 -10.20 12.98 14.77
C ILE A 200 -10.26 12.33 13.37
N LEU A 201 -11.34 11.64 13.05
CA LEU A 201 -11.51 10.96 11.77
C LEU A 201 -11.61 11.95 10.61
N VAL A 202 -12.34 13.06 10.78
CA VAL A 202 -12.44 14.16 9.80
C VAL A 202 -11.08 14.84 9.59
N ALA A 203 -10.22 14.90 10.61
CA ALA A 203 -8.87 15.45 10.47
C ALA A 203 -7.98 14.62 9.52
N LEU A 204 -8.34 13.36 9.23
CA LEU A 204 -7.69 12.54 8.21
C LEU A 204 -8.13 12.86 6.78
N GLY A 205 -9.03 13.84 6.60
CA GLY A 205 -9.48 14.33 5.30
C GLY A 205 -8.38 14.60 4.25
N PRO A 206 -7.22 15.18 4.61
CA PRO A 206 -6.12 15.39 3.66
C PRO A 206 -5.58 14.11 3.03
N ILE A 207 -5.72 12.96 3.69
CA ILE A 207 -5.29 11.65 3.17
C ILE A 207 -6.48 10.80 2.68
N GLY A 208 -7.56 11.45 2.22
CA GLY A 208 -8.66 10.79 1.52
C GLY A 208 -9.77 10.22 2.40
N TYR A 209 -9.73 10.46 3.71
CA TYR A 209 -10.81 10.02 4.60
C TYR A 209 -12.06 10.89 4.46
N PRO A 210 -13.26 10.36 4.80
CA PRO A 210 -14.49 11.14 4.77
C PRO A 210 -14.44 12.35 5.71
N THR A 211 -14.80 13.52 5.18
CA THR A 211 -14.82 14.79 5.94
C THR A 211 -16.23 15.28 6.26
N SER A 212 -17.25 14.62 5.72
CA SER A 212 -18.65 14.97 5.90
C SER A 212 -19.54 13.73 5.78
N GLY A 213 -20.70 13.75 6.41
CA GLY A 213 -21.68 12.67 6.33
C GLY A 213 -21.41 11.57 7.35
N ARG A 214 -21.46 10.31 6.92
CA ARG A 214 -21.40 9.13 7.80
C ARG A 214 -19.96 8.75 8.17
N VAL A 215 -19.33 9.59 8.99
CA VAL A 215 -17.98 9.34 9.54
C VAL A 215 -18.07 8.28 10.63
N LEU A 216 -18.95 8.48 11.62
CA LEU A 216 -19.38 7.43 12.56
C LEU A 216 -20.48 6.57 11.93
N ARG A 217 -20.57 5.32 12.35
CA ARG A 217 -21.47 4.32 11.75
C ARG A 217 -22.37 3.73 12.82
N TYR A 218 -23.67 3.71 12.55
CA TYR A 218 -24.67 3.18 13.48
C TYR A 218 -25.46 2.05 12.82
N VAL A 219 -26.04 1.17 13.65
CA VAL A 219 -26.95 0.12 13.17
C VAL A 219 -28.17 0.78 12.52
N ALA A 220 -28.57 0.27 11.35
CA ALA A 220 -29.65 0.83 10.53
C ALA A 220 -29.46 2.31 10.11
N ASP A 221 -28.23 2.84 10.18
CA ASP A 221 -27.91 4.25 9.95
C ASP A 221 -28.71 5.22 10.85
N ASP A 222 -29.17 4.75 12.01
CA ASP A 222 -29.88 5.55 13.02
C ASP A 222 -28.90 6.13 14.05
N PRO A 223 -28.66 7.46 14.08
CA PRO A 223 -27.74 8.08 15.04
C PRO A 223 -28.18 7.94 16.51
N SER A 224 -29.45 7.61 16.76
CA SER A 224 -29.94 7.30 18.11
C SER A 224 -29.79 5.80 18.46
N GLY A 225 -29.38 4.99 17.49
CA GLY A 225 -29.16 3.56 17.63
C GLY A 225 -27.76 3.20 18.16
N VAL A 226 -27.44 1.90 18.10
CA VAL A 226 -26.16 1.39 18.58
C VAL A 226 -25.04 1.75 17.60
N GLU A 227 -24.00 2.39 18.10
CA GLU A 227 -22.79 2.68 17.32
C GLU A 227 -22.06 1.37 16.98
N ARG A 228 -21.59 1.28 15.74
CA ARG A 228 -20.76 0.19 15.24
C ARG A 228 -19.31 0.61 15.42
N ALA A 229 -18.55 -0.16 16.19
CA ALA A 229 -17.13 0.08 16.36
C ALA A 229 -16.43 0.16 15.00
N ILE A 230 -15.71 1.26 14.78
CA ILE A 230 -14.86 1.49 13.63
C ILE A 230 -13.45 1.81 14.11
N GLY A 231 -12.46 1.29 13.40
CA GLY A 231 -11.10 1.83 13.46
C GLY A 231 -10.92 2.93 12.42
N LEU A 232 -9.65 3.19 12.07
CA LEU A 232 -9.31 3.97 10.88
C LEU A 232 -9.69 3.26 9.57
N ALA A 233 -10.31 2.09 9.63
CA ALA A 233 -10.92 1.46 8.47
C ALA A 233 -12.23 2.17 8.05
N VAL A 234 -12.91 2.93 8.92
CA VAL A 234 -14.19 3.64 8.63
C VAL A 234 -15.38 2.73 8.24
N ASP A 235 -15.17 1.66 7.48
CA ASP A 235 -16.12 0.61 7.18
C ASP A 235 -16.10 -0.47 8.28
N PRO A 236 -17.19 -0.65 9.04
CA PRO A 236 -17.19 -1.58 10.17
C PRO A 236 -17.14 -3.06 9.75
N ASN A 237 -17.56 -3.40 8.51
CA ASN A 237 -17.54 -4.78 8.03
C ASN A 237 -16.10 -5.22 7.70
N SER A 238 -15.38 -4.35 6.99
CA SER A 238 -13.98 -4.56 6.63
C SER A 238 -13.10 -4.55 7.88
N PHE A 239 -13.38 -3.65 8.83
CA PHE A 239 -12.71 -3.61 10.13
C PHE A 239 -12.91 -4.90 10.93
N GLY A 240 -14.17 -5.31 11.11
CA GLY A 240 -14.50 -6.53 11.85
C GLY A 240 -13.96 -7.79 11.17
N GLY A 241 -14.04 -7.86 9.84
CA GLY A 241 -13.47 -8.97 9.07
C GLY A 241 -11.95 -9.08 9.20
N MET A 242 -11.23 -7.96 9.18
CA MET A 242 -9.78 -7.95 9.40
C MET A 242 -9.42 -8.41 10.81
N LEU A 243 -10.09 -7.88 11.86
CA LEU A 243 -9.83 -8.29 13.24
C LEU A 243 -10.22 -9.75 13.52
N ALA A 244 -11.17 -10.32 12.80
CA ALA A 244 -11.53 -11.73 12.94
C ALA A 244 -10.47 -12.67 12.35
N LEU A 245 -9.65 -12.18 11.41
CA LEU A 245 -8.59 -12.96 10.76
C LEU A 245 -7.25 -12.90 11.50
N VAL A 246 -7.03 -11.85 12.32
CA VAL A 246 -5.78 -11.61 13.07
C VAL A 246 -5.91 -12.08 14.51
#